data_AF-A0A2G2CA17-F1
#
_entry.id   AF-A0A2G2CA17-F1
#
_cell.length_a   1.000
_cell.length_b   1.000
_cell.length_c   1.000
_cell.angle_alpha   90.00
_cell.angle_beta   90.00
_cell.angle_gamma   90.00
#
_symmetry.space_group_name_H-M   'P 1'
#
loop_
_entity.id
_entity.type
_entity.pdbx_description
1 polymer ?
#
loop_
_entity_poly.entity_id
_entity_poly.type
_entity_poly.pdbx_seq_one_letter_code
_entity_poly.pdbx_strand_id
1 'polypeptide(L)'
;MQFETPGPVEAELSAAIAPIEEIIEEARQGRMFILVDHEDRENEGDLVIPAQFADAQAINFMATHGRGLICLPMTQDRVDSLGLPMMAVNNSARHETAFTVSIEAREGVTTGISAADRALTVKVAINEDMGAADIATPGHVFPLRARDGGVLVRAGHTEAAVDISRLAGLHPSGVICEIMKDDGTMARLPDLVAFSEQHGMKIGTISDLIAYRHKHDNLLVERDSRTVHSAYGGEWKMQIFTDEISGTDHVVLSKGDLTTSEPVLVRTHAINALEDILGLGPSPADELPRAMHIIAQEGRGAVLLFRDPEPRLRFENEEDDRPRTVKRTGLGSQIMASMGLHELILLTDNPDTRYLGLDAYSLSIVGTRPISTE
;
A
#
# COMPACT_ATOMS: atom_id res chain seq x y z
N MET A 1 5.98 2.31 -10.03
CA MET A 1 7.38 2.25 -9.53
C MET A 1 7.33 1.57 -8.18
N GLN A 2 8.19 0.58 -7.92
CA GLN A 2 8.21 -0.15 -6.66
C GLN A 2 9.03 0.66 -5.65
N PHE A 3 8.37 1.55 -4.91
CA PHE A 3 8.99 2.34 -3.83
C PHE A 3 9.16 1.53 -2.54
N GLU A 4 9.00 0.20 -2.59
CA GLU A 4 9.16 -0.71 -1.44
C GLU A 4 10.63 -1.04 -1.15
N THR A 5 11.53 -0.81 -2.12
CA THR A 5 12.96 -1.04 -1.97
C THR A 5 13.64 0.29 -1.66
N PRO A 6 14.44 0.38 -0.59
CA PRO A 6 15.14 1.61 -0.26
C PRO A 6 16.10 2.06 -1.36
N GLY A 7 16.20 3.37 -1.58
CA GLY A 7 17.21 3.98 -2.45
C GLY A 7 18.62 3.89 -1.85
N PRO A 8 19.69 4.11 -2.65
CA PRO A 8 21.07 4.17 -2.17
C PRO A 8 21.29 5.09 -0.96
N VAL A 9 20.66 6.27 -0.94
CA VAL A 9 20.83 7.22 0.18
C VAL A 9 20.16 6.71 1.45
N GLU A 10 18.96 6.13 1.31
CA GLU A 10 18.26 5.48 2.43
C GLU A 10 19.07 4.30 2.99
N ALA A 11 19.68 3.50 2.12
CA ALA A 11 20.51 2.37 2.53
C ALA A 11 21.78 2.81 3.28
N GLU A 12 22.46 3.86 2.79
CA GLU A 12 23.66 4.41 3.42
C GLU A 12 23.37 5.00 4.81
N LEU A 13 22.22 5.68 4.96
CA LEU A 13 21.81 6.35 6.20
C LEU A 13 20.82 5.52 7.04
N SER A 14 20.73 4.22 6.79
CA SER A 14 19.79 3.32 7.48
C SER A 14 19.88 3.35 9.00
N ALA A 15 21.06 3.64 9.58
CA ALA A 15 21.24 3.77 11.02
C ALA A 15 20.52 4.98 11.64
N ALA A 16 20.19 6.01 10.84
CA ALA A 16 19.46 7.20 11.27
C ALA A 16 17.95 7.10 11.00
N ILE A 17 17.51 6.03 10.32
CA ILE A 17 16.11 5.75 10.03
C ILE A 17 15.58 4.82 11.12
N ALA A 18 14.52 5.25 11.80
CA ALA A 18 13.87 4.44 12.81
C ALA A 18 13.01 3.35 12.16
N PRO A 19 12.91 2.16 12.78
CA PRO A 19 11.94 1.16 12.36
C PRO A 19 10.53 1.76 12.30
N ILE A 20 9.75 1.36 11.30
CA ILE A 20 8.42 1.92 11.09
C ILE A 20 7.47 1.69 12.27
N GLU A 21 7.63 0.60 13.01
CA GLU A 21 6.90 0.34 14.26
C GLU A 21 7.13 1.45 15.31
N GLU A 22 8.35 1.98 15.37
CA GLU A 22 8.66 3.10 16.27
C GLU A 22 7.99 4.39 15.82
N ILE A 23 7.89 4.64 14.51
CA ILE A 23 7.18 5.80 13.96
C ILE A 23 5.68 5.71 14.24
N ILE A 24 5.09 4.52 14.10
CA ILE A 24 3.69 4.27 14.47
C ILE A 24 3.49 4.53 15.98
N GLU A 25 4.47 4.20 16.82
CA GLU A 25 4.42 4.51 18.26
C GLU A 25 4.58 6.01 18.56
N GLU A 26 5.47 6.74 17.86
CA GLU A 26 5.55 8.20 17.96
C GLU A 26 4.19 8.84 17.67
N ALA A 27 3.54 8.41 16.59
CA ALA A 27 2.20 8.86 16.22
C ALA A 27 1.18 8.55 17.32
N ARG A 28 1.14 7.30 17.81
CA ARG A 28 0.24 6.86 18.90
C ARG A 28 0.40 7.71 20.17
N GLN A 29 1.62 8.14 20.46
CA GLN A 29 1.95 8.98 21.61
C GLN A 29 1.77 10.48 21.33
N GLY A 30 1.26 10.84 20.14
CA GLY A 30 0.97 12.22 19.74
C GLY A 30 2.22 13.08 19.50
N ARG A 31 3.36 12.45 19.22
CA ARG A 31 4.60 13.16 18.89
C ARG A 31 4.73 13.39 17.40
N MET A 32 5.38 14.49 17.05
CA MET A 32 5.74 14.83 15.68
C MET A 32 6.96 14.02 15.25
N PHE A 33 6.95 13.53 14.02
CA PHE A 33 8.03 12.76 13.41
C PHE A 33 8.27 13.23 11.98
N ILE A 34 9.33 12.72 11.34
CA ILE A 34 9.68 13.06 9.96
C ILE A 34 9.42 11.85 9.08
N LEU A 35 8.76 12.05 7.94
CA LEU A 35 8.69 11.06 6.88
C LEU A 35 9.43 11.53 5.65
N VAL A 36 10.27 10.67 5.10
CA VAL A 36 10.88 10.86 3.79
C VAL A 36 10.25 9.95 2.76
N ASP A 37 10.03 10.49 1.56
CA ASP A 37 9.68 9.68 0.41
C ASP A 37 10.93 9.18 -0.33
N HIS A 38 10.71 8.27 -1.27
CA HIS A 38 11.78 7.66 -2.04
C HIS A 38 12.54 8.70 -2.89
N GLU A 39 13.85 8.55 -3.02
CA GLU A 39 14.72 9.52 -3.73
C GLU A 39 14.34 9.79 -5.20
N ASP A 40 13.76 8.80 -5.88
CA ASP A 40 13.22 8.93 -7.25
C ASP A 40 11.84 9.62 -7.36
N ARG A 41 11.24 10.00 -6.22
CA ARG A 41 9.93 10.68 -6.16
C ARG A 41 10.10 12.19 -5.97
N GLU A 42 9.83 12.74 -4.78
CA GLU A 42 10.05 14.15 -4.43
C GLU A 42 11.41 14.34 -3.75
N ASN A 43 11.92 13.28 -3.09
CA ASN A 43 13.15 13.28 -2.30
C ASN A 43 13.09 14.33 -1.17
N GLU A 44 11.95 14.38 -0.49
CA GLU A 44 11.59 15.42 0.49
C GLU A 44 11.18 14.81 1.84
N GLY A 45 11.47 15.56 2.90
CA GLY A 45 11.04 15.23 4.25
C GLY A 45 9.94 16.16 4.73
N ASP A 46 8.88 15.56 5.26
CA ASP A 46 7.79 16.28 5.89
C ASP A 46 7.80 16.05 7.39
N LEU A 47 7.57 17.12 8.16
CA LEU A 47 7.08 17.02 9.52
C LEU A 47 5.66 16.45 9.47
N VAL A 48 5.39 15.42 10.26
CA VAL A 48 4.09 14.75 10.33
C VAL A 48 3.65 14.65 11.79
N ILE A 49 2.38 14.97 12.05
CA ILE A 49 1.72 14.72 13.33
C ILE A 49 0.28 14.25 13.07
N PRO A 50 -0.26 13.26 13.81
CA PRO A 50 -1.68 12.93 13.69
C PRO A 50 -2.54 14.15 14.01
N ALA A 51 -3.54 14.43 13.18
CA ALA A 51 -4.20 15.73 13.18
C ALA A 51 -4.90 16.06 14.52
N GLN A 52 -5.34 15.03 15.26
CA GLN A 52 -5.94 15.20 16.59
C GLN A 52 -4.98 15.75 17.66
N PHE A 53 -3.67 15.71 17.41
CA PHE A 53 -2.63 16.26 18.28
C PHE A 53 -2.01 17.55 17.72
N ALA A 54 -2.48 18.05 16.57
CA ALA A 54 -1.97 19.26 15.94
C ALA A 54 -2.47 20.53 16.64
N ASP A 55 -1.91 20.83 17.81
CA ASP A 55 -2.20 22.04 18.56
C ASP A 55 -1.47 23.29 18.01
N ALA A 56 -1.70 24.44 18.65
CA ALA A 56 -1.08 25.70 18.24
C ALA A 56 0.46 25.67 18.32
N GLN A 57 1.03 24.91 19.25
CA GLN A 57 2.48 24.79 19.39
C GLN A 57 3.05 23.96 18.24
N ALA A 58 2.41 22.85 17.86
CA ALA A 58 2.79 22.02 16.73
C ALA A 58 2.72 22.80 15.41
N ILE A 59 1.62 23.53 15.17
CA ILE A 59 1.46 24.37 13.97
C ILE A 59 2.51 25.50 13.94
N ASN A 60 2.80 26.12 15.08
CA ASN A 60 3.84 27.14 15.15
C ASN A 60 5.23 26.56 14.89
N PHE A 61 5.51 25.35 15.39
CA PHE A 61 6.75 24.63 15.14
C PHE A 61 6.92 24.36 13.64
N MET A 62 5.90 23.80 12.98
CA MET A 62 5.89 23.58 11.53
C MET A 62 6.13 24.87 10.75
N ALA A 63 5.43 25.95 11.09
CA ALA A 63 5.61 27.24 10.40
C ALA A 63 7.01 27.85 10.59
N THR A 64 7.66 27.59 11.72
CA THR A 64 8.98 28.16 12.07
C THR A 64 10.14 27.31 11.52
N HIS A 65 10.04 26.00 11.66
CA HIS A 65 11.12 25.05 11.41
C HIS A 65 10.92 24.18 10.16
N GLY A 66 9.67 23.89 9.78
CA GLY A 66 9.36 23.27 8.48
C GLY A 66 9.40 24.32 7.36
N ARG A 67 8.66 25.42 7.54
CA ARG A 67 8.53 26.56 6.62
C ARG A 67 7.85 26.25 5.28
N GLY A 68 7.58 24.98 5.00
CA GLY A 68 6.73 24.53 3.90
C GLY A 68 5.25 24.86 4.10
N LEU A 69 4.42 24.26 3.26
CA LEU A 69 2.98 24.46 3.27
C LEU A 69 2.33 23.51 4.28
N ILE A 70 1.70 24.07 5.31
CA ILE A 70 0.97 23.24 6.29
C ILE A 70 -0.32 22.72 5.66
N CYS A 71 -0.37 21.41 5.44
CA CYS A 71 -1.48 20.72 4.81
C CYS A 71 -2.17 19.76 5.78
N LEU A 72 -3.43 19.43 5.50
CA LEU A 72 -4.26 18.52 6.29
C LEU A 72 -4.67 17.29 5.44
N PRO A 73 -3.84 16.24 5.37
CA PRO A 73 -4.25 14.95 4.82
C PRO A 73 -5.43 14.33 5.57
N MET A 74 -6.45 13.92 4.82
CA MET A 74 -7.63 13.21 5.33
C MET A 74 -8.07 12.12 4.36
N THR A 75 -8.86 11.16 4.86
CA THR A 75 -9.54 10.16 4.02
C THR A 75 -10.50 10.81 3.04
N GLN A 76 -10.77 10.10 1.94
CA GLN A 76 -11.80 10.48 0.96
C GLN A 76 -13.17 10.65 1.63
N ASP A 77 -13.59 9.70 2.47
CA ASP A 77 -14.85 9.77 3.21
C ASP A 77 -14.98 11.07 4.03
N ARG A 78 -13.89 11.50 4.69
CA ARG A 78 -13.94 12.72 5.50
C ARG A 78 -14.04 13.97 4.61
N VAL A 79 -13.25 14.03 3.54
CA VAL A 79 -13.31 15.11 2.54
C VAL A 79 -14.72 15.23 1.94
N ASP A 80 -15.35 14.10 1.61
CA ASP A 80 -16.69 14.03 1.05
C ASP A 80 -17.77 14.44 2.08
N SER A 81 -17.63 14.03 3.34
CA SER A 81 -18.56 14.41 4.43
C SER A 81 -18.57 15.92 4.71
N LEU A 82 -17.43 16.59 4.51
CA LEU A 82 -17.30 18.04 4.61
C LEU A 82 -17.72 18.77 3.31
N GLY A 83 -17.98 18.03 2.24
CA GLY A 83 -18.38 18.58 0.94
C GLY A 83 -17.30 19.42 0.27
N LEU A 84 -16.02 19.06 0.44
CA LEU A 84 -14.90 19.85 -0.08
C LEU A 84 -14.57 19.48 -1.54
N PRO A 85 -14.81 20.36 -2.52
CA PRO A 85 -14.42 20.10 -3.90
C PRO A 85 -12.90 20.15 -4.08
N MET A 86 -12.40 19.42 -5.08
CA MET A 86 -11.01 19.52 -5.53
C MET A 86 -10.71 20.93 -6.07
N MET A 87 -9.54 21.48 -5.76
CA MET A 87 -9.16 22.83 -6.19
C MET A 87 -9.00 22.93 -7.71
N ALA A 88 -8.39 21.90 -8.33
CA ALA A 88 -8.19 21.83 -9.77
C ALA A 88 -9.10 20.77 -10.37
N VAL A 89 -9.85 21.14 -11.42
CA VAL A 89 -10.68 20.20 -12.19
C VAL A 89 -9.81 19.19 -12.95
N ASN A 90 -8.69 19.66 -13.52
CA ASN A 90 -7.67 18.82 -14.15
C ASN A 90 -6.34 19.09 -13.43
N ASN A 91 -5.93 18.18 -12.56
CA ASN A 91 -4.66 18.30 -11.84
C ASN A 91 -3.52 17.83 -12.75
N SER A 92 -2.70 18.78 -13.22
CA SER A 92 -1.52 18.50 -14.05
C SER A 92 -0.21 18.56 -13.25
N ALA A 93 -0.26 18.54 -11.92
CA ALA A 93 0.93 18.51 -11.09
C ALA A 93 1.67 17.16 -11.26
N ARG A 94 3.00 17.20 -11.22
CA ARG A 94 3.87 16.03 -11.45
C ARG A 94 3.49 14.79 -10.61
N HIS A 95 3.11 15.00 -9.37
CA HIS A 95 2.74 13.95 -8.41
C HIS A 95 1.24 13.91 -8.11
N GLU A 96 0.43 14.67 -8.87
CA GLU A 96 -1.03 14.75 -8.74
C GLU A 96 -1.52 14.96 -7.30
N THR A 97 -0.81 15.77 -6.51
CA THR A 97 -1.16 16.05 -5.11
C THR A 97 -2.58 16.61 -5.03
N ALA A 98 -3.44 15.91 -4.29
CA ALA A 98 -4.88 16.04 -4.35
C ALA A 98 -5.39 17.17 -3.43
N PHE A 99 -5.06 18.41 -3.77
CA PHE A 99 -5.56 19.59 -3.07
C PHE A 99 -7.07 19.78 -3.25
N THR A 100 -7.76 19.90 -2.12
CA THR A 100 -9.10 20.48 -2.06
C THR A 100 -9.02 22.00 -1.98
N VAL A 101 -10.16 22.69 -2.05
CA VAL A 101 -10.23 24.11 -1.71
C VAL A 101 -9.72 24.37 -0.29
N SER A 102 -9.05 25.49 -0.06
CA SER A 102 -8.57 25.83 1.29
C SER A 102 -9.73 26.13 2.23
N ILE A 103 -9.53 25.84 3.52
CA ILE A 103 -10.59 25.89 4.53
C ILE A 103 -10.19 26.71 5.75
N GLU A 104 -11.21 27.18 6.45
CA GLU A 104 -11.13 27.81 7.77
C GLU A 104 -12.28 27.28 8.66
N ALA A 105 -12.08 27.17 9.97
CA ALA A 105 -13.20 27.02 10.90
C ALA A 105 -14.10 28.25 10.78
N ARG A 106 -15.43 28.03 10.77
CA ARG A 106 -16.39 29.13 10.62
C ARG A 106 -16.48 30.02 11.85
N GLU A 107 -16.29 29.44 13.04
CA GLU A 107 -16.37 30.14 14.32
C GLU A 107 -15.11 29.90 15.16
N GLY A 108 -14.84 30.81 16.10
CA GLY A 108 -13.71 30.70 17.03
C GLY A 108 -12.35 31.11 16.47
N VAL A 109 -12.28 31.51 15.20
CA VAL A 109 -11.10 32.09 14.54
C VAL A 109 -11.24 33.60 14.34
N THR A 110 -10.12 34.26 14.02
CA THR A 110 -10.08 35.68 13.68
C THR A 110 -9.79 35.87 12.19
N THR A 111 -8.51 35.90 11.82
CA THR A 111 -8.06 35.96 10.43
C THR A 111 -7.78 34.58 9.84
N GLY A 112 -7.66 33.55 10.69
CA GLY A 112 -7.42 32.17 10.23
C GLY A 112 -5.94 31.78 10.17
N ILE A 113 -5.03 32.73 9.94
CA ILE A 113 -3.60 32.42 9.69
C ILE A 113 -2.79 32.11 10.95
N SER A 114 -3.28 32.53 12.13
CA SER A 114 -2.57 32.33 13.39
C SER A 114 -2.35 30.83 13.65
N ALA A 115 -1.32 30.46 14.42
CA ALA A 115 -1.11 29.05 14.76
C ALA A 115 -2.30 28.46 15.53
N ALA A 116 -2.93 29.25 16.40
CA ALA A 116 -4.13 28.85 17.14
C ALA A 116 -5.36 28.72 16.24
N ASP A 117 -5.53 29.64 15.28
CA ASP A 117 -6.66 29.62 14.35
C ASP A 117 -6.55 28.40 13.42
N ARG A 118 -5.36 28.14 12.84
CA ARG A 118 -5.11 26.95 12.01
C ARG A 118 -5.30 25.65 12.80
N ALA A 119 -4.82 25.57 14.04
CA ALA A 119 -5.04 24.40 14.90
C ALA A 119 -6.54 24.18 15.19
N LEU A 120 -7.31 25.25 15.41
CA LEU A 120 -8.76 25.17 15.56
C LEU A 120 -9.43 24.69 14.27
N THR A 121 -9.03 25.22 13.12
CA THR A 121 -9.51 24.78 11.80
C THR A 121 -9.25 23.29 11.57
N VAL A 122 -8.05 22.79 11.89
CA VAL A 122 -7.74 21.35 11.84
C VAL A 122 -8.66 20.57 12.76
N LYS A 123 -8.82 21.00 14.03
CA LYS A 123 -9.67 20.33 15.01
C LYS A 123 -11.14 20.25 14.57
N VAL A 124 -11.69 21.32 13.98
CA VAL A 124 -13.06 21.32 13.44
C VAL A 124 -13.15 20.40 12.23
N ALA A 125 -12.18 20.47 11.32
CA ALA A 125 -12.17 19.66 10.10
C ALA A 125 -12.11 18.16 10.37
N ILE A 126 -11.44 17.69 11.44
CA ILE A 126 -11.37 16.24 11.74
C ILE A 126 -12.49 15.74 12.67
N ASN A 127 -13.31 16.63 13.23
CA ASN A 127 -14.36 16.24 14.17
C ASN A 127 -15.57 15.63 13.44
N GLU A 128 -15.83 14.33 13.65
CA GLU A 128 -16.91 13.58 12.99
C GLU A 128 -18.32 14.14 13.27
N ASP A 129 -18.52 14.87 14.36
CA ASP A 129 -19.79 15.54 14.68
C ASP A 129 -19.99 16.86 13.90
N MET A 130 -18.94 17.36 13.24
CA MET A 130 -18.95 18.60 12.45
C MET A 130 -19.04 18.28 10.95
N GLY A 131 -19.70 19.16 10.20
CA GLY A 131 -19.94 19.02 8.78
C GLY A 131 -19.63 20.28 7.96
N ALA A 132 -20.13 20.32 6.73
CA ALA A 132 -19.91 21.43 5.79
C ALA A 132 -20.34 22.81 6.33
N ALA A 133 -21.29 22.86 7.28
CA ALA A 133 -21.76 24.11 7.88
C ALA A 133 -20.74 24.73 8.86
N ASP A 134 -19.80 23.94 9.38
CA ASP A 134 -18.81 24.38 10.37
C ASP A 134 -17.50 24.84 9.72
N ILE A 135 -17.38 24.61 8.42
CA ILE A 135 -16.24 25.00 7.60
C ILE A 135 -16.60 26.18 6.68
N ALA A 136 -15.64 27.06 6.48
CA ALA A 136 -15.67 28.15 5.51
C ALA A 136 -14.59 27.92 4.44
N THR A 137 -14.86 28.39 3.23
CA THR A 137 -13.94 28.39 2.09
C THR A 137 -13.99 29.76 1.42
N PRO A 138 -12.85 30.38 1.06
CA PRO A 138 -11.47 29.93 1.27
C PRO A 138 -10.98 30.08 2.72
N GLY A 139 -9.79 29.56 3.02
CA GLY A 139 -9.10 29.75 4.31
C GLY A 139 -7.60 29.45 4.25
N HIS A 140 -6.97 29.21 5.40
CA HIS A 140 -5.51 29.07 5.55
C HIS A 140 -5.03 27.67 5.94
N VAL A 141 -5.91 26.68 6.00
CA VAL A 141 -5.55 25.26 6.06
C VAL A 141 -5.84 24.65 4.69
N PHE A 142 -4.93 23.79 4.20
CA PHE A 142 -5.01 23.19 2.86
C PHE A 142 -5.26 21.68 2.96
N PRO A 143 -6.52 21.21 2.84
CA PRO A 143 -6.80 19.80 2.95
C PRO A 143 -6.38 19.02 1.71
N LEU A 144 -5.81 17.85 1.95
CA LEU A 144 -5.37 16.91 0.94
C LEU A 144 -6.21 15.64 1.04
N ARG A 145 -6.75 15.19 -0.09
CA ARG A 145 -7.51 13.94 -0.16
C ARG A 145 -6.56 12.76 -0.40
N ALA A 146 -6.36 11.92 0.60
CA ALA A 146 -5.63 10.67 0.43
C ALA A 146 -6.41 9.71 -0.48
N ARG A 147 -5.71 8.96 -1.32
CA ARG A 147 -6.33 7.89 -2.13
C ARG A 147 -6.76 6.72 -1.25
N ASP A 148 -7.91 6.14 -1.56
CA ASP A 148 -8.32 4.86 -0.97
C ASP A 148 -7.25 3.80 -1.26
N GLY A 149 -6.88 3.02 -0.24
CA GLY A 149 -5.73 2.11 -0.28
C GLY A 149 -4.40 2.72 0.19
N GLY A 150 -4.32 4.04 0.38
CA GLY A 150 -3.18 4.71 1.01
C GLY A 150 -1.86 4.54 0.25
N VAL A 151 -0.74 4.34 0.97
CA VAL A 151 0.60 4.27 0.36
C VAL A 151 0.77 3.13 -0.63
N LEU A 152 -0.08 2.12 -0.57
CA LEU A 152 -0.10 0.99 -1.50
C LEU A 152 -0.67 1.37 -2.88
N VAL A 153 -1.46 2.45 -2.96
CA VAL A 153 -1.99 3.02 -4.22
C VAL A 153 -1.17 4.22 -4.67
N ARG A 154 -0.78 5.10 -3.74
CA ARG A 154 0.07 6.27 -4.01
C ARG A 154 1.05 6.48 -2.87
N ALA A 155 2.34 6.30 -3.16
CA ALA A 155 3.43 6.45 -2.19
C ALA A 155 3.78 7.93 -1.92
N GLY A 156 2.82 8.73 -1.44
CA GLY A 156 3.04 10.15 -1.09
C GLY A 156 2.83 10.44 0.40
N HIS A 157 3.36 11.57 0.87
CA HIS A 157 3.23 12.00 2.27
C HIS A 157 1.77 12.17 2.71
N THR A 158 0.88 12.54 1.78
CA THR A 158 -0.57 12.59 2.01
C THR A 158 -1.11 11.25 2.50
N GLU A 159 -0.86 10.18 1.75
CA GLU A 159 -1.30 8.84 2.11
C GLU A 159 -0.59 8.32 3.36
N ALA A 160 0.72 8.58 3.47
CA ALA A 160 1.53 8.10 4.59
C ALA A 160 1.07 8.68 5.93
N ALA A 161 0.73 9.97 5.99
CA ALA A 161 0.23 10.61 7.20
C ALA A 161 -1.12 10.03 7.67
N VAL A 162 -2.02 9.73 6.72
CA VAL A 162 -3.30 9.07 7.00
C VAL A 162 -3.10 7.63 7.47
N ASP A 163 -2.25 6.87 6.77
CA ASP A 163 -1.98 5.47 7.08
C ASP A 163 -1.32 5.28 8.44
N ILE A 164 -0.31 6.08 8.79
CA ILE A 164 0.35 5.99 10.10
C ILE A 164 -0.64 6.33 11.22
N SER A 165 -1.47 7.36 11.03
CA SER A 165 -2.49 7.71 12.03
C SER A 165 -3.50 6.57 12.21
N ARG A 166 -3.93 5.92 11.12
CA ARG A 166 -4.78 4.73 11.16
C ARG A 166 -4.10 3.57 11.90
N LEU A 167 -2.86 3.24 11.55
CA LEU A 167 -2.08 2.16 12.19
C LEU A 167 -1.78 2.43 13.66
N ALA A 168 -1.70 3.71 14.05
CA ALA A 168 -1.57 4.14 15.44
C ALA A 168 -2.87 3.96 16.26
N GLY A 169 -4.02 3.70 15.61
CA GLY A 169 -5.33 3.61 16.26
C GLY A 169 -5.99 4.97 16.49
N LEU A 170 -5.63 5.97 15.69
CA LEU A 170 -6.08 7.37 15.78
C LEU A 170 -7.03 7.72 14.63
N HIS A 171 -7.59 8.93 14.65
CA HIS A 171 -8.34 9.43 13.49
C HIS A 171 -7.45 9.37 12.23
N PRO A 172 -7.94 8.84 11.09
CA PRO A 172 -7.15 8.64 9.88
C PRO A 172 -6.92 9.98 9.14
N SER A 173 -6.16 10.86 9.78
CA SER A 173 -5.86 12.22 9.34
C SER A 173 -4.56 12.71 9.98
N GLY A 174 -3.78 13.47 9.24
CA GLY A 174 -2.52 14.04 9.71
C GLY A 174 -2.41 15.52 9.39
N VAL A 175 -1.43 16.19 9.96
CA VAL A 175 -0.94 17.49 9.49
C VAL A 175 0.49 17.30 9.03
N ILE A 176 0.77 17.77 7.81
CA ILE A 176 2.10 17.68 7.19
C ILE A 176 2.65 19.06 6.84
N CYS A 177 3.97 19.18 6.83
CA CYS A 177 4.68 20.39 6.41
C CYS A 177 6.07 20.02 5.92
N GLU A 178 6.39 20.37 4.68
CA GLU A 178 7.70 20.10 4.09
C GLU A 178 8.79 20.88 4.83
N ILE A 179 9.99 20.29 4.95
CA ILE A 179 11.13 20.89 5.66
C ILE A 179 12.05 21.60 4.67
N MET A 180 12.21 22.91 4.85
CA MET A 180 13.11 23.75 4.08
C MET A 180 14.36 24.13 4.90
N LYS A 181 15.51 24.20 4.23
CA LYS A 181 16.73 24.79 4.79
C LYS A 181 16.62 26.30 4.93
N ASP A 182 17.58 26.89 5.64
CA ASP A 182 17.67 28.34 5.83
C ASP A 182 17.88 29.14 4.55
N ASP A 183 18.46 28.54 3.53
CA ASP A 183 18.63 29.14 2.20
C ASP A 183 17.35 29.09 1.34
N GLY A 184 16.27 28.49 1.84
CA GLY A 184 15.00 28.34 1.16
C GLY A 184 14.93 27.17 0.18
N THR A 185 15.96 26.31 0.11
CA THR A 185 15.91 25.05 -0.65
C THR A 185 15.43 23.91 0.24
N MET A 186 14.91 22.83 -0.37
CA MET A 186 14.36 21.69 0.37
C MET A 186 15.46 20.91 1.10
N ALA A 187 15.17 20.47 2.33
CA ALA A 187 16.06 19.59 3.08
C ALA A 187 15.98 18.16 2.53
N ARG A 188 17.13 17.53 2.31
CA ARG A 188 17.23 16.12 1.87
C ARG A 188 17.60 15.23 3.06
N LEU A 189 17.53 13.90 2.90
CA LEU A 189 17.77 12.95 4.00
C LEU A 189 19.01 13.27 4.88
N PRO A 190 20.19 13.61 4.32
CA PRO A 190 21.34 14.00 5.15
C PRO A 190 21.10 15.25 6.02
N ASP A 191 20.40 16.27 5.50
CA ASP A 191 20.03 17.47 6.26
C ASP A 191 18.99 17.14 7.33
N LEU A 192 18.07 16.24 7.02
CA LEU A 192 16.99 15.80 7.90
C LEU A 192 17.53 15.05 9.12
N VAL A 193 18.62 14.29 8.99
CA VAL A 193 19.30 13.65 10.14
C VAL A 193 19.79 14.69 11.14
N ALA A 194 20.43 15.77 10.66
CA ALA A 194 20.88 16.85 11.54
C ALA A 194 19.68 17.58 12.19
N PHE A 195 18.61 17.82 11.42
CA PHE A 195 17.38 18.41 11.92
C PHE A 195 16.70 17.53 12.98
N SER A 196 16.65 16.21 12.76
CA SER A 196 16.02 15.25 13.66
C SER A 196 16.77 15.16 14.98
N GLU A 197 18.10 15.15 14.95
CA GLU A 197 18.95 15.20 16.15
C GLU A 197 18.74 16.50 16.93
N GLN A 198 18.73 17.64 16.25
CA GLN A 198 18.53 18.95 16.87
C GLN A 198 17.20 19.05 17.61
N HIS A 199 16.13 18.47 17.04
CA HIS A 199 14.78 18.59 17.56
C HIS A 199 14.28 17.35 18.32
N GLY A 200 15.10 16.30 18.42
CA GLY A 200 14.76 15.06 19.11
C GLY A 200 13.60 14.30 18.45
N MET A 201 13.58 14.25 17.12
CA MET A 201 12.55 13.60 16.32
C MET A 201 13.07 12.32 15.67
N LYS A 202 12.18 11.38 15.37
CA LYS A 202 12.50 10.18 14.58
C LYS A 202 12.22 10.42 13.10
N ILE A 203 13.00 9.76 12.25
CA ILE A 203 12.81 9.72 10.80
C ILE A 203 12.31 8.34 10.41
N GLY A 204 11.24 8.27 9.62
CA GLY A 204 10.78 7.06 8.94
C GLY A 204 10.75 7.24 7.43
N THR A 205 10.65 6.14 6.69
CA THR A 205 10.51 6.17 5.23
C THR A 205 9.12 5.70 4.80
N ILE A 206 8.62 6.24 3.69
CA ILE A 206 7.41 5.70 3.04
C ILE A 206 7.68 4.28 2.50
N SER A 207 8.91 3.99 2.09
CA SER A 207 9.34 2.65 1.65
C SER A 207 9.10 1.58 2.72
N ASP A 208 9.52 1.86 3.96
CA ASP A 208 9.31 0.96 5.10
C ASP A 208 7.84 0.84 5.47
N LEU A 209 7.07 1.93 5.34
CA LEU A 209 5.62 1.89 5.55
C LEU A 209 4.90 0.99 4.53
N ILE A 210 5.29 1.06 3.26
CA ILE A 210 4.76 0.18 2.21
C ILE A 210 5.09 -1.28 2.54
N ALA A 211 6.35 -1.58 2.87
CA ALA A 211 6.77 -2.92 3.25
C ALA A 211 6.03 -3.44 4.49
N TYR A 212 5.85 -2.58 5.51
CA TYR A 212 5.11 -2.90 6.72
C TYR A 212 3.65 -3.24 6.43
N ARG A 213 2.97 -2.40 5.64
CA ARG A 213 1.57 -2.62 5.28
C ARG A 213 1.40 -3.89 4.43
N HIS A 214 2.29 -4.18 3.49
CA HIS A 214 2.25 -5.44 2.74
C HIS A 214 2.38 -6.69 3.62
N LYS A 215 3.08 -6.59 4.75
CA LYS A 215 3.26 -7.70 5.70
C LYS A 215 2.11 -7.84 6.69
N HIS A 216 1.47 -6.74 7.09
CA HIS A 216 0.52 -6.72 8.21
C HIS A 216 -0.93 -6.48 7.80
N ASP A 217 -1.20 -5.81 6.68
CA ASP A 217 -2.57 -5.63 6.20
C ASP A 217 -3.04 -6.93 5.50
N ASN A 218 -4.22 -7.40 5.88
CA ASN A 218 -4.93 -8.42 5.10
C ASN A 218 -5.74 -7.71 4.01
N LEU A 219 -5.18 -7.66 2.81
CA LEU A 219 -5.73 -6.89 1.68
C LEU A 219 -6.59 -7.75 0.76
N LEU A 220 -6.89 -8.98 1.18
CA LEU A 220 -7.66 -9.94 0.42
C LEU A 220 -8.97 -10.26 1.13
N VAL A 221 -10.06 -10.11 0.39
CA VAL A 221 -11.40 -10.49 0.86
C VAL A 221 -11.92 -11.61 -0.01
N GLU A 222 -12.33 -12.73 0.61
CA GLU A 222 -13.11 -13.76 -0.08
C GLU A 222 -14.50 -13.20 -0.39
N ARG A 223 -14.80 -13.00 -1.67
CA ARG A 223 -16.11 -12.47 -2.12
C ARG A 223 -17.11 -13.56 -2.44
N ASP A 224 -16.64 -14.74 -2.79
CA ASP A 224 -17.49 -15.82 -3.27
C ASP A 224 -16.83 -17.18 -3.05
N SER A 225 -17.65 -18.17 -2.71
CA SER A 225 -17.24 -19.57 -2.64
C SER A 225 -18.36 -20.46 -3.12
N ARG A 226 -18.05 -21.34 -4.08
CA ARG A 226 -19.04 -22.26 -4.66
C ARG A 226 -18.38 -23.50 -5.26
N THR A 227 -19.16 -24.55 -5.40
CA THR A 227 -18.76 -25.73 -6.18
C THR A 227 -19.00 -25.48 -7.66
N VAL A 228 -18.02 -25.81 -8.50
CA VAL A 228 -18.09 -25.70 -9.97
C VAL A 228 -17.68 -27.01 -10.64
N HIS A 229 -18.17 -27.24 -11.87
CA HIS A 229 -17.75 -28.36 -12.69
C HIS A 229 -16.87 -27.87 -13.84
N SER A 230 -15.61 -28.30 -13.84
CA SER A 230 -14.63 -27.99 -14.89
C SER A 230 -14.48 -29.17 -15.85
N ALA A 231 -14.29 -28.86 -17.13
CA ALA A 231 -13.86 -29.86 -18.12
C ALA A 231 -12.52 -30.50 -17.74
N TYR A 232 -11.69 -29.79 -16.97
CA TYR A 232 -10.41 -30.24 -16.48
C TYR A 232 -10.55 -30.69 -15.02
N GLY A 233 -10.79 -31.99 -14.81
CA GLY A 233 -10.76 -32.58 -13.47
C GLY A 233 -12.11 -32.68 -12.72
N GLY A 234 -13.23 -32.33 -13.35
CA GLY A 234 -14.58 -32.54 -12.80
C GLY A 234 -14.96 -31.48 -11.77
N GLU A 235 -15.44 -31.91 -10.60
CA GLU A 235 -15.90 -31.00 -9.55
C GLU A 235 -14.74 -30.35 -8.78
N TRP A 236 -14.84 -29.04 -8.55
CA TRP A 236 -13.90 -28.22 -7.78
C TRP A 236 -14.63 -27.28 -6.82
N LYS A 237 -14.01 -26.95 -5.69
CA LYS A 237 -14.41 -25.79 -4.90
C LYS A 237 -13.71 -24.56 -5.46
N MET A 238 -14.46 -23.61 -5.98
CA MET A 238 -13.98 -22.32 -6.45
C MET A 238 -14.15 -21.26 -5.37
N GLN A 239 -13.09 -20.49 -5.12
CA GLN A 239 -13.11 -19.31 -4.26
C GLN A 239 -12.61 -18.10 -5.07
N ILE A 240 -13.23 -16.94 -4.85
CA ILE A 240 -12.83 -15.67 -5.45
C ILE A 240 -12.32 -14.76 -4.34
N PHE A 241 -11.07 -14.34 -4.47
CA PHE A 241 -10.42 -13.39 -3.56
C PHE A 241 -10.20 -12.06 -4.28
N THR A 242 -10.74 -10.98 -3.75
CA THR A 242 -10.51 -9.63 -4.29
C THR A 242 -9.39 -8.96 -3.53
N ASP A 243 -8.38 -8.49 -4.25
CA ASP A 243 -7.38 -7.54 -3.74
C ASP A 243 -8.06 -6.17 -3.56
N GLU A 244 -8.19 -5.71 -2.31
CA GLU A 244 -8.84 -4.45 -1.97
C GLU A 244 -8.09 -3.22 -2.47
N ILE A 245 -6.79 -3.34 -2.78
CA ILE A 245 -6.00 -2.25 -3.37
C ILE A 245 -6.41 -2.05 -4.83
N SER A 246 -6.36 -3.13 -5.61
CA SER A 246 -6.53 -3.05 -7.06
C SER A 246 -7.97 -3.32 -7.53
N GLY A 247 -8.83 -3.83 -6.66
CA GLY A 247 -10.15 -4.36 -7.01
C GLY A 247 -10.09 -5.62 -7.87
N THR A 248 -8.92 -6.25 -8.00
CA THR A 248 -8.75 -7.40 -8.90
C THR A 248 -9.18 -8.69 -8.21
N ASP A 249 -10.07 -9.42 -8.88
CA ASP A 249 -10.43 -10.76 -8.45
C ASP A 249 -9.36 -11.78 -8.86
N HIS A 250 -8.97 -12.63 -7.92
CA HIS A 250 -8.15 -13.82 -8.10
C HIS A 250 -9.00 -15.06 -7.86
N VAL A 251 -8.70 -16.14 -8.57
CA VAL A 251 -9.51 -17.37 -8.52
C VAL A 251 -8.67 -18.49 -7.93
N VAL A 252 -9.24 -19.21 -6.98
CA VAL A 252 -8.66 -20.44 -6.47
C VAL A 252 -9.61 -21.59 -6.77
N LEU A 253 -9.08 -22.66 -7.36
CA LEU A 253 -9.76 -23.95 -7.48
C LEU A 253 -9.10 -24.95 -6.55
N SER A 254 -9.84 -25.48 -5.59
CA SER A 254 -9.36 -26.47 -4.64
C SER A 254 -10.08 -27.81 -4.78
N LYS A 255 -9.37 -28.88 -4.46
CA LYS A 255 -9.87 -30.26 -4.47
C LYS A 255 -9.42 -31.01 -3.23
N GLY A 256 -10.31 -31.85 -2.71
CA GLY A 256 -10.06 -32.64 -1.52
C GLY A 256 -10.04 -31.81 -0.23
N ASP A 257 -9.63 -32.45 0.86
CA ASP A 257 -9.44 -31.80 2.15
C ASP A 257 -8.01 -31.24 2.25
N LEU A 258 -7.91 -29.92 2.33
CA LEU A 258 -6.64 -29.20 2.43
C LEU A 258 -6.19 -28.96 3.88
N THR A 259 -7.00 -29.34 4.87
CA THR A 259 -6.76 -29.01 6.29
C THR A 259 -5.80 -29.96 7.01
N THR A 260 -5.40 -31.05 6.36
CA THR A 260 -4.44 -32.01 6.91
C THR A 260 -3.01 -31.48 6.87
N SER A 261 -2.14 -32.02 7.72
CA SER A 261 -0.72 -31.62 7.81
C SER A 261 0.15 -32.05 6.63
N GLU A 262 -0.36 -32.88 5.72
CA GLU A 262 0.42 -33.38 4.59
C GLU A 262 0.63 -32.29 3.52
N PRO A 263 1.77 -32.27 2.80
CA PRO A 263 2.02 -31.28 1.76
C PRO A 263 0.93 -31.23 0.68
N VAL A 264 0.49 -30.04 0.31
CA VAL A 264 -0.58 -29.84 -0.69
C VAL A 264 0.04 -29.62 -2.07
N LEU A 265 -0.44 -30.33 -3.10
CA LEU A 265 -0.02 -30.10 -4.48
C LEU A 265 -0.65 -28.79 -4.99
N VAL A 266 0.20 -27.81 -5.30
CA VAL A 266 -0.23 -26.45 -5.67
C VAL A 266 0.32 -26.05 -7.03
N ARG A 267 -0.55 -25.53 -7.89
CA ARG A 267 -0.17 -24.78 -9.10
C ARG A 267 -0.52 -23.32 -8.90
N THR A 268 0.47 -22.44 -8.90
CA THR A 268 0.23 -21.01 -9.10
C THR A 268 0.38 -20.68 -10.57
N HIS A 269 -0.50 -19.85 -11.11
CA HIS A 269 -0.47 -19.50 -12.52
C HIS A 269 -0.94 -18.06 -12.70
N ALA A 270 -0.09 -17.25 -13.34
CA ALA A 270 -0.45 -15.89 -13.73
C ALA A 270 -1.07 -15.95 -15.13
N ILE A 271 -2.34 -15.55 -15.24
CA ILE A 271 -3.07 -15.68 -16.52
C ILE A 271 -2.48 -14.75 -17.57
N ASN A 272 -2.21 -15.29 -18.75
CA ASN A 272 -1.80 -14.54 -19.93
C ASN A 272 -2.71 -14.92 -21.10
N ALA A 273 -3.51 -13.96 -21.57
CA ALA A 273 -4.43 -14.20 -22.68
C ALA A 273 -3.72 -14.63 -23.98
N LEU A 274 -2.48 -14.19 -24.24
CA LEU A 274 -1.73 -14.59 -25.42
C LEU A 274 -1.30 -16.06 -25.32
N GLU A 275 -0.82 -16.50 -24.16
CA GLU A 275 -0.37 -17.88 -23.95
C GLU A 275 -1.56 -18.84 -23.74
N ASP A 276 -2.42 -18.56 -22.76
CA ASP A 276 -3.45 -19.49 -22.29
C ASP A 276 -4.65 -19.60 -23.22
N ILE A 277 -4.93 -18.55 -23.99
CA ILE A 277 -6.09 -18.51 -24.90
C ILE A 277 -5.64 -18.66 -26.36
N LEU A 278 -4.57 -17.96 -26.76
CA LEU A 278 -4.12 -17.96 -28.16
C LEU A 278 -2.95 -18.91 -28.44
N GLY A 279 -2.28 -19.45 -27.41
CA GLY A 279 -1.11 -20.31 -27.59
C GLY A 279 0.12 -19.60 -28.17
N LEU A 280 0.22 -18.29 -27.96
CA LEU A 280 1.28 -17.42 -28.47
C LEU A 280 2.33 -17.17 -27.38
N GLY A 281 3.18 -18.16 -27.13
CA GLY A 281 4.32 -18.04 -26.22
C GLY A 281 5.16 -19.31 -26.13
N PRO A 282 6.18 -19.32 -25.25
CA PRO A 282 7.13 -20.43 -25.13
C PRO A 282 6.56 -21.63 -24.35
N SER A 283 5.53 -21.39 -23.53
CA SER A 283 4.86 -22.44 -22.74
C SER A 283 3.77 -23.13 -23.56
N PRO A 284 3.52 -24.44 -23.36
CA PRO A 284 2.38 -25.12 -23.97
C PRO A 284 1.05 -24.47 -23.59
N ALA A 285 0.19 -24.22 -24.58
CA ALA A 285 -1.13 -23.60 -24.36
C ALA A 285 -2.05 -24.41 -23.42
N ASP A 286 -1.77 -25.70 -23.22
CA ASP A 286 -2.51 -26.59 -22.34
C ASP A 286 -1.85 -26.83 -20.98
N GLU A 287 -0.84 -26.03 -20.59
CA GLU A 287 -0.14 -26.18 -19.31
C GLU A 287 -1.09 -26.09 -18.11
N LEU A 288 -1.95 -25.07 -18.06
CA LEU A 288 -2.95 -24.91 -17.00
C LEU A 288 -3.97 -26.07 -16.98
N PRO A 289 -4.63 -26.43 -18.10
CA PRO A 289 -5.45 -27.64 -18.19
C PRO A 289 -4.76 -28.91 -17.69
N ARG A 290 -3.49 -29.15 -18.06
CA ARG A 290 -2.72 -30.32 -17.58
C ARG A 290 -2.51 -30.27 -16.08
N ALA A 291 -2.11 -29.13 -15.54
CA ALA A 291 -1.92 -28.98 -14.10
C ALA A 291 -3.23 -29.26 -13.32
N MET A 292 -4.36 -28.77 -13.81
CA MET A 292 -5.68 -29.08 -13.25
C MET A 292 -5.98 -30.58 -13.27
N HIS A 293 -5.68 -31.28 -14.37
CA HIS A 293 -5.86 -32.72 -14.45
C HIS A 293 -4.98 -33.50 -13.47
N ILE A 294 -3.70 -33.13 -13.33
CA ILE A 294 -2.77 -33.76 -12.40
C ILE A 294 -3.29 -33.62 -10.96
N ILE A 295 -3.66 -32.41 -10.55
CA ILE A 295 -4.22 -32.16 -9.22
C ILE A 295 -5.56 -32.90 -9.03
N ALA A 296 -6.37 -32.98 -10.08
CA ALA A 296 -7.63 -33.70 -10.01
C ALA A 296 -7.48 -35.21 -9.80
N GLN A 297 -6.44 -35.81 -10.40
CA GLN A 297 -6.06 -37.20 -10.24
C GLN A 297 -5.46 -37.49 -8.86
N GLU A 298 -4.66 -36.56 -8.33
CA GLU A 298 -4.14 -36.61 -6.96
C GLU A 298 -5.31 -36.57 -5.94
N GLY A 299 -6.40 -35.88 -6.30
CA GLY A 299 -7.59 -35.76 -5.46
C GLY A 299 -7.45 -34.73 -4.32
N ARG A 300 -6.24 -34.20 -4.12
CA ARG A 300 -5.91 -33.18 -3.11
C ARG A 300 -4.96 -32.14 -3.70
N GLY A 301 -5.39 -30.89 -3.75
CA GLY A 301 -4.55 -29.80 -4.23
C GLY A 301 -5.30 -28.51 -4.55
N ALA A 302 -4.54 -27.50 -4.98
CA ALA A 302 -5.09 -26.20 -5.35
C ALA A 302 -4.44 -25.61 -6.60
N VAL A 303 -5.24 -24.92 -7.40
CA VAL A 303 -4.81 -24.08 -8.51
C VAL A 303 -5.15 -22.63 -8.17
N LEU A 304 -4.14 -21.77 -8.10
CA LEU A 304 -4.27 -20.34 -7.84
C LEU A 304 -4.04 -19.59 -9.15
N LEU A 305 -5.08 -18.93 -9.64
CA LEU A 305 -5.07 -18.10 -10.84
C LEU A 305 -4.95 -16.62 -10.43
N PHE A 306 -3.76 -16.07 -10.67
CA PHE A 306 -3.49 -14.65 -10.45
C PHE A 306 -3.84 -13.87 -11.71
N ARG A 307 -4.69 -12.85 -11.53
CA ARG A 307 -5.12 -11.95 -12.59
C ARG A 307 -4.33 -10.65 -12.52
N ASP A 308 -3.93 -10.11 -13.67
CA ASP A 308 -3.28 -8.79 -13.74
C ASP A 308 -4.35 -7.69 -13.60
N PRO A 309 -4.23 -6.74 -12.65
CA PRO A 309 -5.10 -5.56 -12.55
C PRO A 309 -5.05 -4.70 -13.80
N GLU A 310 -3.94 -4.74 -14.54
CA GLU A 310 -3.82 -4.10 -15.84
C GLU A 310 -3.78 -5.18 -16.93
N PRO A 311 -4.93 -5.57 -17.51
CA PRO A 311 -5.00 -6.64 -18.50
C PRO A 311 -4.48 -6.15 -19.87
N ARG A 312 -3.21 -5.76 -19.93
CA ARG A 312 -2.51 -5.40 -21.17
C ARG A 312 -2.05 -6.67 -21.86
N LEU A 313 -2.15 -6.70 -23.19
CA LEU A 313 -1.52 -7.74 -24.01
C LEU A 313 -0.01 -7.48 -24.02
N ARG A 314 0.76 -8.25 -23.26
CA ARG A 314 2.23 -8.12 -23.20
C ARG A 314 2.86 -9.16 -24.10
N PHE A 315 3.63 -8.70 -25.08
CA PHE A 315 4.49 -9.56 -25.89
C PHE A 315 5.86 -9.68 -25.20
N GLU A 316 6.44 -10.87 -25.15
CA GLU A 316 7.73 -11.11 -24.44
C GLU A 316 8.90 -10.24 -24.98
N ASN A 317 8.83 -9.76 -26.23
CA ASN A 317 9.87 -8.88 -26.79
C ASN A 317 9.83 -7.42 -26.27
N GLU A 318 8.85 -7.07 -25.44
CA GLU A 318 8.76 -5.79 -24.72
C GLU A 318 9.18 -5.93 -23.25
N GLU A 319 9.99 -6.94 -22.93
CA GLU A 319 10.67 -7.03 -21.63
C GLU A 319 11.75 -5.94 -21.51
N ASP A 320 11.32 -4.81 -20.97
CA ASP A 320 12.06 -4.14 -19.90
C ASP A 320 12.55 -5.22 -18.92
N ASP A 321 13.83 -5.18 -18.56
CA ASP A 321 14.70 -6.15 -17.85
C ASP A 321 14.17 -6.69 -16.48
N ARG A 322 12.89 -7.06 -16.41
CA ARG A 322 12.14 -7.40 -15.20
C ARG A 322 11.83 -8.89 -15.20
N PRO A 323 12.39 -9.67 -14.26
CA PRO A 323 12.13 -11.09 -14.19
C PRO A 323 10.63 -11.38 -14.07
N ARG A 324 10.17 -12.40 -14.83
CA ARG A 324 8.81 -12.97 -14.85
C ARG A 324 8.14 -12.79 -13.50
N THR A 325 7.14 -11.91 -13.47
CA THR A 325 6.59 -11.29 -12.26
C THR A 325 5.80 -12.30 -11.42
N VAL A 326 6.50 -13.18 -10.72
CA VAL A 326 6.05 -13.81 -9.46
C VAL A 326 6.52 -12.93 -8.29
N LYS A 327 6.55 -11.60 -8.48
CA LYS A 327 6.87 -10.62 -7.42
C LYS A 327 5.63 -10.14 -6.65
N ARG A 328 4.42 -10.62 -6.97
CA ARG A 328 3.22 -10.46 -6.12
C ARG A 328 3.10 -11.56 -5.06
N THR A 329 4.24 -12.03 -4.56
CA THR A 329 4.31 -13.16 -3.63
C THR A 329 3.59 -12.92 -2.32
N GLY A 330 3.42 -11.65 -1.90
CA GLY A 330 2.58 -11.30 -0.75
C GLY A 330 1.14 -11.80 -0.91
N LEU A 331 0.46 -11.44 -2.00
CA LEU A 331 -0.93 -11.82 -2.24
C LEU A 331 -1.10 -13.34 -2.38
N GLY A 332 -0.24 -14.00 -3.14
CA GLY A 332 -0.31 -15.46 -3.29
C GLY A 332 -0.10 -16.19 -1.97
N SER A 333 0.85 -15.73 -1.16
CA SER A 333 1.11 -16.28 0.18
C SER A 333 -0.04 -16.01 1.14
N GLN A 334 -0.64 -14.81 1.09
CA GLN A 334 -1.83 -14.47 1.88
C GLN A 334 -3.02 -15.36 1.52
N ILE A 335 -3.31 -15.58 0.22
CA ILE A 335 -4.37 -16.50 -0.21
C ILE A 335 -4.11 -17.90 0.34
N MET A 336 -2.91 -18.44 0.12
CA MET A 336 -2.56 -19.80 0.59
C MET A 336 -2.64 -19.93 2.11
N ALA A 337 -2.19 -18.92 2.87
CA ALA A 337 -2.29 -18.91 4.32
C ALA A 337 -3.75 -18.81 4.80
N SER A 338 -4.59 -18.01 4.13
CA SER A 338 -6.03 -17.91 4.44
C SER A 338 -6.78 -19.24 4.22
N MET A 339 -6.28 -20.07 3.31
CA MET A 339 -6.77 -21.43 3.08
C MET A 339 -6.26 -22.45 4.11
N GLY A 340 -5.37 -22.04 5.02
CA GLY A 340 -4.75 -22.93 6.02
C GLY A 340 -3.65 -23.81 5.47
N LEU A 341 -3.01 -23.45 4.35
CA LEU A 341 -1.88 -24.20 3.80
C LEU A 341 -0.62 -23.92 4.61
N HIS A 342 0.27 -24.92 4.69
CA HIS A 342 1.55 -24.83 5.38
C HIS A 342 2.70 -25.39 4.53
N GLU A 343 2.62 -26.67 4.16
CA GLU A 343 3.62 -27.32 3.30
C GLU A 343 3.06 -27.50 1.88
N LEU A 344 3.86 -27.13 0.88
CA LEU A 344 3.46 -27.11 -0.52
C LEU A 344 4.38 -28.00 -1.36
N ILE A 345 3.79 -28.77 -2.28
CA ILE A 345 4.49 -29.35 -3.44
C ILE A 345 4.12 -28.49 -4.64
N LEU A 346 5.10 -27.80 -5.22
CA LEU A 346 4.85 -26.91 -6.34
C LEU A 346 4.79 -27.69 -7.66
N LEU A 347 3.66 -27.59 -8.35
CA LEU A 347 3.46 -28.17 -9.67
C LEU A 347 3.98 -27.17 -10.73
N THR A 348 5.21 -27.38 -11.20
CA THR A 348 5.94 -26.48 -12.11
C THR A 348 6.99 -27.23 -12.93
N ASP A 349 7.19 -26.80 -14.17
CA ASP A 349 8.31 -27.27 -15.02
C ASP A 349 9.62 -26.51 -14.75
N ASN A 350 9.59 -25.49 -13.89
CA ASN A 350 10.78 -24.75 -13.48
C ASN A 350 11.07 -24.99 -11.98
N PRO A 351 11.89 -25.98 -11.61
CA PRO A 351 12.18 -26.33 -10.21
C PRO A 351 12.96 -25.25 -9.46
N ASP A 352 13.60 -24.31 -10.18
CA ASP A 352 14.29 -23.16 -9.60
C ASP A 352 13.36 -22.00 -9.27
N THR A 353 12.04 -22.15 -9.50
CA THR A 353 11.04 -21.16 -9.09
C THR A 353 11.18 -20.88 -7.58
N ARG A 354 11.35 -19.61 -7.23
CA ARG A 354 11.42 -19.12 -5.85
C ARG A 354 10.26 -18.16 -5.59
N TYR A 355 9.65 -18.31 -4.42
CA TYR A 355 8.63 -17.38 -3.92
C TYR A 355 9.22 -16.63 -2.73
N LEU A 356 9.23 -15.30 -2.81
CA LEU A 356 9.74 -14.45 -1.76
C LEU A 356 8.67 -14.24 -0.68
N GLY A 357 9.01 -14.35 0.60
CA GLY A 357 8.11 -14.00 1.70
C GLY A 357 7.11 -15.08 2.13
N LEU A 358 7.29 -16.34 1.69
CA LEU A 358 6.51 -17.48 2.21
C LEU A 358 6.65 -17.63 3.73
N ASP A 359 7.86 -17.42 4.26
CA ASP A 359 8.17 -17.53 5.69
C ASP A 359 7.33 -16.59 6.56
N ALA A 360 6.98 -15.40 6.03
CA ALA A 360 6.14 -14.43 6.73
C ALA A 360 4.71 -14.95 6.96
N TYR A 361 4.28 -15.95 6.19
CA TYR A 361 2.95 -16.54 6.22
C TYR A 361 2.95 -18.00 6.71
N SER A 362 4.06 -18.47 7.31
CA SER A 362 4.21 -19.87 7.75
C SER A 362 3.97 -20.89 6.63
N LEU A 363 4.40 -20.54 5.40
CA LEU A 363 4.35 -21.40 4.22
C LEU A 363 5.75 -21.90 3.86
N SER A 364 5.85 -23.13 3.38
CA SER A 364 7.10 -23.72 2.90
C SER A 364 6.88 -24.57 1.64
N ILE A 365 7.82 -24.52 0.71
CA ILE A 365 7.85 -25.42 -0.45
C ILE A 365 8.76 -26.58 -0.10
N VAL A 366 8.18 -27.76 0.10
CA VAL A 366 8.91 -28.99 0.51
C VAL A 366 9.31 -29.85 -0.69
N GLY A 367 8.80 -29.56 -1.88
CA GLY A 367 9.16 -30.25 -3.11
C GLY A 367 8.56 -29.61 -4.35
N THR A 368 9.00 -30.07 -5.51
CA THR A 368 8.44 -29.70 -6.82
C THR A 368 8.03 -30.94 -7.59
N ARG A 369 7.05 -30.78 -8.48
CA ARG A 369 6.58 -31.82 -9.41
C ARG A 369 6.44 -31.21 -10.80
N PRO A 370 6.99 -31.81 -11.86
CA PRO A 370 6.82 -31.30 -13.22
C PRO A 370 5.36 -31.50 -13.70
N ILE A 371 4.93 -30.60 -14.59
CA ILE A 371 3.66 -30.68 -15.33
C ILE A 371 3.87 -31.49 -16.60
N SER A 372 4.96 -31.22 -17.30
CA SER A 372 5.35 -31.93 -18.50
C SER A 372 6.04 -33.24 -18.13
N THR A 373 5.54 -34.35 -18.69
CA THR A 373 6.30 -35.60 -18.73
C THR A 373 7.28 -35.52 -19.90
N GLU A 374 8.51 -35.08 -19.64
CA GLU A 374 9.66 -35.53 -20.43
C GLU A 374 10.15 -36.89 -19.90
#